data_AF-A0AAD3DDB3-F1
#
_entry.id   AF-A0AAD3DDB3-F1
#
_cell.length_a   1.000
_cell.length_b   1.000
_cell.length_c   1.000
_cell.angle_alpha   90.00
_cell.angle_beta   90.00
_cell.angle_gamma   90.00
#
_symmetry.space_group_name_H-M   'P 1'
#
loop_
_entity.id
_entity.type
_entity.pdbx_description
1 polymer ?
#
loop_
_entity_poly.entity_id
_entity_poly.type
_entity_poly.pdbx_seq_one_letter_code
_entity_poly.pdbx_strand_id
1 'polypeptide(L)'
;MPNEGTKAVDYCTIFPNTLENGKLIPIRGKPTFNQLTELRKLLVQNAATIHTTLCGGQHGYSGLVVAPADYALLSNVPFQMPGLPPVDPVYPPGATQHQISAAARQSAYRTMAKIQ
;
A
#
# COMPACT_ATOMS: atom_id res chain seq x y z
N MET A 1 -11.59 -21.40 -23.48
CA MET A 1 -11.52 -21.02 -22.06
C MET A 1 -11.88 -19.55 -21.98
N PRO A 2 -13.10 -19.17 -21.57
CA PRO A 2 -13.47 -17.76 -21.52
C PRO A 2 -12.79 -17.08 -20.33
N ASN A 3 -11.82 -16.23 -20.66
CA ASN A 3 -11.43 -14.99 -19.99
C ASN A 3 -12.31 -14.58 -18.79
N GLU A 4 -11.80 -14.84 -17.57
CA GLU A 4 -12.23 -14.16 -16.35
C GLU A 4 -11.90 -12.68 -16.49
N GLY A 5 -12.85 -11.95 -17.07
CA GLY A 5 -12.83 -10.50 -17.10
C GLY A 5 -12.61 -9.97 -15.69
N THR A 6 -11.67 -9.04 -15.60
CA THR A 6 -11.36 -8.15 -14.49
C THR A 6 -12.59 -7.89 -13.64
N LYS A 7 -12.84 -8.72 -12.60
CA LYS A 7 -13.88 -8.41 -11.63
C LYS A 7 -13.43 -7.13 -10.96
N ALA A 8 -14.24 -6.08 -11.06
CA ALA A 8 -13.99 -4.85 -10.34
C ALA A 8 -13.78 -5.23 -8.87
N VAL A 9 -12.59 -4.92 -8.34
CA VAL A 9 -12.28 -5.16 -6.93
C VAL A 9 -13.29 -4.38 -6.12
N ASP A 10 -14.22 -5.10 -5.49
CA ASP A 10 -15.19 -4.50 -4.60
C ASP A 10 -14.47 -4.19 -3.28
N TYR A 11 -13.98 -2.96 -3.17
CA TYR A 11 -13.25 -2.49 -2.01
C TYR A 11 -14.06 -2.62 -0.71
N CYS A 12 -15.39 -2.71 -0.76
CA CYS A 12 -16.24 -2.92 0.43
C CYS A 12 -16.10 -4.33 1.01
N THR A 13 -15.65 -5.30 0.21
CA THR A 13 -15.42 -6.70 0.65
C THR A 13 -14.01 -6.94 1.16
N ILE A 14 -13.05 -6.08 0.80
CA ILE A 14 -11.63 -6.21 1.14
C ILE A 14 -11.31 -5.53 2.47
N PHE A 15 -11.97 -4.42 2.78
CA PHE A 15 -11.73 -3.65 4.00
C PHE A 15 -12.89 -3.82 4.99
N PRO A 16 -12.67 -4.56 6.11
CA PRO A 16 -13.76 -4.97 6.98
C PRO A 16 -14.29 -3.84 7.87
N ASN A 17 -13.52 -2.76 8.10
CA ASN A 17 -13.97 -1.66 8.96
C ASN A 17 -14.64 -0.56 8.13
N THR A 18 -15.93 -0.38 8.38
CA THR A 18 -16.78 0.62 7.73
C THR A 18 -17.66 1.32 8.78
N LEU A 19 -18.06 2.56 8.51
CA LEU A 19 -19.05 3.26 9.33
C LEU A 19 -20.44 2.86 8.81
N GLU A 20 -21.25 2.23 9.65
CA GLU A 20 -22.66 1.89 9.40
C GLU A 20 -22.89 1.03 8.12
N ASN A 21 -23.25 -0.25 8.29
CA ASN A 21 -23.74 -1.14 7.22
C ASN A 21 -22.75 -1.46 6.07
N GLY A 22 -21.46 -1.68 6.36
CA GLY A 22 -20.55 -2.25 5.35
C GLY A 22 -20.13 -1.29 4.24
N LYS A 23 -20.41 0.02 4.39
CA LYS A 23 -20.20 1.03 3.33
C LYS A 23 -19.38 2.20 3.85
N LEU A 24 -18.37 2.63 3.11
CA LEU A 24 -17.70 3.91 3.37
C LEU A 24 -18.73 5.03 3.26
N ILE A 25 -19.06 5.72 4.36
CA ILE A 25 -19.97 6.86 4.30
C ILE A 25 -19.26 7.99 3.56
N PRO A 26 -19.75 8.40 2.37
CA PRO A 26 -19.16 9.51 1.66
C PRO A 26 -19.39 10.79 2.49
N ILE A 27 -18.32 11.56 2.72
CA ILE A 27 -18.47 12.91 3.27
C ILE A 27 -19.14 13.76 2.20
N ARG A 28 -20.39 14.16 2.43
CA ARG A 28 -21.17 15.03 1.53
C ARG A 28 -21.18 16.45 2.05
N GLY A 29 -20.97 17.42 1.15
CA GLY A 29 -20.93 18.84 1.51
C GLY A 29 -19.61 19.23 2.20
N LYS A 30 -19.64 20.28 3.03
CA LYS A 30 -18.46 20.75 3.74
C LYS A 30 -18.10 19.77 4.85
N PRO A 31 -16.86 19.22 4.87
CA PRO A 31 -16.43 18.32 5.93
C PRO A 31 -16.45 19.04 7.29
N THR A 32 -16.99 18.36 8.30
CA THR A 32 -16.82 18.76 9.69
C THR A 32 -15.58 18.10 10.28
N PHE A 33 -15.00 18.71 11.31
CA PHE A 33 -13.83 18.15 12.01
C PHE A 33 -14.09 16.73 12.54
N ASN A 34 -15.29 16.48 13.06
CA ASN A 34 -15.67 15.17 13.58
C ASN A 34 -15.69 14.11 12.46
N GLN A 35 -16.22 14.44 11.28
CA GLN A 35 -16.21 13.53 10.13
C GLN A 35 -14.79 13.17 9.68
N LEU A 36 -13.88 14.14 9.68
CA LEU A 36 -12.47 13.90 9.34
C LEU A 36 -11.76 13.03 10.39
N THR A 37 -12.10 13.23 11.67
CA THR A 37 -11.55 12.43 12.77
C THR A 37 -12.02 10.98 12.71
N GLU A 38 -13.31 10.75 12.47
CA GLU A 38 -13.86 9.40 12.28
C GLU A 38 -13.28 8.73 11.03
N LEU A 39 -13.15 9.47 9.92
CA LEU A 39 -12.50 8.96 8.71
C LEU A 39 -11.05 8.53 8.98
N ARG A 40 -10.28 9.34 9.71
CA ARG A 40 -8.91 8.99 10.08
C ARG A 40 -8.86 7.70 10.91
N LYS A 41 -9.75 7.53 11.89
CA LYS A 41 -9.82 6.31 12.71
C LYS A 41 -10.08 5.07 11.85
N LEU A 42 -11.04 5.14 10.93
CA LEU A 42 -11.31 4.03 10.01
C LEU A 42 -10.10 3.68 9.14
N LEU A 43 -9.43 4.68 8.59
CA LEU A 43 -8.26 4.45 7.73
C LEU A 43 -7.15 3.73 8.51
N VAL A 44 -6.91 4.12 9.76
CA VAL A 44 -5.96 3.43 10.64
C VAL A 44 -6.41 2.00 10.94
N GLN A 45 -7.68 1.79 11.29
CA GLN A 45 -8.22 0.45 11.55
C GLN A 45 -8.13 -0.46 10.32
N ASN A 46 -8.46 0.04 9.13
CA ASN A 46 -8.32 -0.72 7.89
C ASN A 46 -6.86 -1.00 7.55
N ALA A 47 -5.96 -0.03 7.74
CA ALA A 47 -4.53 -0.24 7.54
C ALA A 47 -3.95 -1.28 8.51
N ALA A 48 -4.47 -1.38 9.74
CA ALA A 48 -4.10 -2.40 10.71
C ALA A 48 -4.52 -3.82 10.29
N THR A 49 -5.61 -3.98 9.53
CA THR A 49 -6.07 -5.32 9.09
C THR A 49 -5.14 -5.98 8.08
N ILE A 50 -4.33 -5.18 7.37
CA ILE A 50 -3.33 -5.71 6.44
C ILE A 50 -2.05 -6.04 7.22
N HIS A 51 -1.82 -7.33 7.44
CA HIS A 51 -0.61 -7.81 8.10
C HIS A 51 0.65 -7.55 7.25
N THR A 52 1.72 -7.06 7.88
CA THR A 52 3.06 -6.95 7.28
C THR A 52 4.13 -7.15 8.36
N THR A 53 5.20 -7.87 8.00
CA THR A 53 6.35 -8.12 8.88
C THR A 53 7.33 -6.95 8.94
N LEU A 54 7.30 -6.05 7.96
CA LEU A 54 8.25 -4.93 7.81
C LEU A 54 7.80 -3.63 8.49
N CYS A 55 6.64 -3.64 9.14
CA CYS A 55 5.97 -2.41 9.59
C CYS A 55 5.46 -2.47 11.04
N GLY A 56 6.35 -2.78 11.99
CA GLY A 56 6.08 -2.53 13.41
C GLY A 56 5.14 -3.52 14.12
N GLY A 57 4.93 -4.72 13.56
CA GLY A 57 4.24 -5.83 14.22
C GLY A 57 2.72 -5.84 14.04
N GLN A 58 1.97 -5.94 15.15
CA GLN A 58 0.48 -6.11 15.18
C GLN A 58 -0.32 -4.97 14.52
N HIS A 59 0.32 -3.88 14.11
CA HIS A 59 -0.34 -2.69 13.57
C HIS A 59 -0.27 -2.55 12.04
N GLY A 60 0.27 -3.55 11.33
CA GLY A 60 0.20 -3.61 9.86
C GLY A 60 0.71 -2.35 9.16
N TYR A 61 -0.07 -1.82 8.21
CA TYR A 61 0.27 -0.59 7.48
C TYR A 61 -0.23 0.71 8.13
N SER A 62 -0.66 0.67 9.40
CA SER A 62 -1.19 1.85 10.10
C SER A 62 -0.23 3.04 10.10
N GLY A 63 1.08 2.77 10.10
CA GLY A 63 2.13 3.79 10.05
C GLY A 63 2.16 4.64 8.77
N LEU A 64 1.40 4.28 7.71
CA LEU A 64 1.22 5.12 6.53
C LEU A 64 0.19 6.25 6.73
N VAL A 65 -0.73 6.07 7.68
CA VAL A 65 -1.90 6.96 7.88
C VAL A 65 -1.67 7.93 9.03
N VAL A 66 -0.85 7.53 10.01
CA VAL A 66 -0.50 8.35 11.19
C VAL A 66 0.88 8.98 11.04
N ALA A 67 1.11 10.09 11.74
CA ALA A 67 2.44 10.67 11.81
C ALA A 67 3.40 9.71 12.56
N PRO A 68 4.71 9.71 12.26
CA PRO A 68 5.68 8.83 12.94
C PRO A 68 5.69 8.98 14.46
N ALA A 69 5.50 10.20 14.97
CA ALA A 69 5.41 10.47 16.40
C ALA A 69 4.17 9.82 17.06
N ASP A 70 3.02 9.86 16.39
CA ASP A 70 1.80 9.21 16.85
C ASP A 70 1.92 7.68 16.77
N TYR A 71 2.58 7.17 15.74
CA TYR A 71 2.84 5.74 15.59
C TYR A 71 3.75 5.19 16.70
N ALA A 72 4.73 5.96 17.15
CA ALA A 72 5.62 5.59 18.25
C ALA A 72 4.86 5.41 19.59
N LEU A 73 3.67 5.98 19.73
CA LEU A 73 2.79 5.73 20.89
C LEU A 73 2.05 4.39 20.79
N LEU A 74 1.83 3.90 19.56
CA LEU A 74 1.12 2.65 19.27
C LEU A 74 2.07 1.44 19.27
N SER A 75 3.31 1.61 18.83
CA SER A 75 4.29 0.54 18.75
C SER A 75 5.68 1.01 19.14
N ASN A 76 6.39 0.18 19.93
CA ASN A 76 7.81 0.38 20.23
C ASN A 76 8.71 0.14 19.01
N VAL A 77 8.21 -0.49 17.94
CA VAL A 77 8.96 -0.71 16.71
C VAL A 77 8.55 0.34 15.68
N PRO A 78 9.49 1.15 15.17
CA PRO A 78 9.15 2.20 14.20
C PRO A 78 8.66 1.60 12.88
N PHE A 79 7.73 2.29 12.22
CA PHE A 79 7.32 1.95 10.86
C PHE A 79 8.45 2.24 9.89
N GLN A 80 8.97 1.22 9.21
CA GLN A 80 9.93 1.39 8.13
C GLN A 80 9.18 1.39 6.80
N MET A 81 9.18 2.54 6.11
CA MET A 81 8.65 2.61 4.76
C MET A 81 9.53 1.76 3.83
N PRO A 82 8.94 0.92 2.97
CA PRO A 82 9.71 0.19 1.96
C PRO A 82 10.55 1.17 1.15
N GLY A 83 11.82 0.85 0.96
CA GLY A 83 12.68 1.63 0.07
C GLY A 83 12.06 1.68 -1.33
N LEU A 84 12.24 2.80 -2.02
CA LEU A 84 11.84 2.90 -3.43
C LEU A 84 12.41 1.71 -4.20
N PRO A 85 11.65 1.15 -5.16
CA PRO A 85 12.20 0.13 -6.03
C PRO A 85 13.44 0.67 -6.73
N PRO A 86 14.41 -0.20 -7.08
CA PRO A 86 15.57 0.23 -7.86
C PRO A 86 15.10 0.99 -9.10
N VAL A 87 15.75 2.12 -9.40
CA VAL A 87 15.54 2.86 -10.65
C VAL A 87 15.60 1.90 -11.84
N ASP A 88 14.66 2.07 -12.77
CA ASP A 88 14.63 1.33 -14.03
C ASP A 88 16.01 1.36 -14.71
N PRO A 89 16.38 0.32 -15.47
CA PRO A 89 17.66 0.30 -16.15
C PRO A 89 17.81 1.55 -17.02
N VAL A 90 18.89 2.31 -16.80
CA VAL A 90 19.22 3.43 -17.67
C VAL A 90 19.63 2.86 -19.02
N TYR A 91 18.81 3.09 -20.05
CA TYR A 91 19.10 2.65 -21.41
C TYR A 91 19.96 3.70 -22.13
N PRO A 92 21.09 3.31 -22.74
CA PRO A 92 21.88 4.25 -23.53
C PRO A 92 21.09 4.76 -24.75
N PRO A 93 21.33 6.01 -25.21
CA PRO A 93 20.70 6.54 -26.42
C PRO A 93 21.00 5.63 -27.62
N GLY A 94 19.95 5.22 -28.34
CA GLY A 94 20.08 4.28 -29.47
C GLY A 94 20.20 2.81 -29.08
N ALA A 95 19.88 2.43 -27.84
CA ALA A 95 19.84 1.03 -27.43
C ALA A 95 18.94 0.20 -28.36
N THR A 96 19.44 -0.96 -28.78
CA THR A 96 18.66 -1.89 -29.62
C THR A 96 17.61 -2.61 -28.78
N GLN A 97 16.55 -3.10 -29.43
CA GLN A 97 15.48 -3.87 -28.78
C GLN A 97 16.03 -5.06 -27.95
N HIS A 98 17.11 -5.69 -28.42
CA HIS A 98 17.77 -6.78 -27.69
C HIS A 98 18.46 -6.31 -26.41
N GLN A 99 19.11 -5.15 -26.43
CA GLN A 99 19.76 -4.55 -25.25
C GLN A 99 18.74 -4.13 -24.19
N ILE A 100 17.62 -3.52 -24.61
CA ILE A 100 16.51 -3.15 -23.72
C ILE A 100 15.91 -4.41 -23.08
N SER A 101 15.65 -5.44 -23.88
CA SER A 101 15.08 -6.71 -23.39
C SER A 101 16.01 -7.43 -22.42
N ALA A 102 17.32 -7.38 -22.64
CA ALA A 102 18.30 -7.98 -21.74
C ALA A 102 18.38 -7.25 -20.38
N ALA A 103 18.41 -5.92 -20.41
CA ALA A 103 18.42 -5.10 -19.19
C ALA A 103 17.14 -5.25 -18.36
N ALA A 104 15.97 -5.35 -19.01
CA ALA A 104 14.69 -5.62 -18.35
C ALA A 104 14.69 -6.99 -17.64
N ARG A 105 15.22 -8.04 -18.30
CA ARG A 105 15.36 -9.39 -17.69
C ARG A 105 16.31 -9.39 -16.48
N GLN A 106 17.42 -8.66 -16.54
CA GLN A 106 18.37 -8.54 -15.43
C GLN A 106 17.76 -7.81 -14.22
N SER A 107 16.97 -6.76 -14.45
CA SER A 107 16.24 -6.06 -13.38
C SER A 107 15.26 -6.99 -12.66
N ALA A 108 14.51 -7.81 -13.42
CA ALA A 108 13.58 -8.79 -12.87
C ALA A 108 14.30 -9.85 -12.00
N TYR A 109 15.42 -10.40 -12.47
CA TYR A 109 16.21 -11.38 -11.72
C TYR A 109 16.77 -10.80 -10.40
N ARG A 110 17.26 -9.56 -10.44
CA ARG A 110 17.82 -8.88 -9.26
C ARG A 110 16.78 -8.62 -8.17
N THR A 111 15.52 -8.44 -8.56
CA THR A 111 14.41 -8.21 -7.63
C THR A 111 14.00 -9.50 -6.91
N MET A 112 14.09 -10.65 -7.58
CA MET A 112 13.74 -11.96 -6.99
C MET A 112 14.80 -12.47 -6.00
N ALA A 113 16.07 -12.10 -6.19
CA ALA A 113 17.18 -12.57 -5.34
C ALA A 113 17.25 -11.93 -3.93
N LYS A 114 16.48 -10.86 -3.66
CA LYS A 114 16.47 -10.15 -2.36
C LYS A 114 15.35 -10.57 -1.41
N ILE A 115 14.59 -11.63 -1.75
CA ILE A 115 13.43 -12.10 -0.98
C ILE A 115 13.77 -13.35 -0.12
N GLN A 116 15.04 -13.74 -0.02
CA GLN A 116 15.52 -14.77 0.93
C GLN A 116 16.25 -14.13 2.11
#